data_AF-A0A7R8VPT0-F1
#
_entry.id   AF-A0A7R8VPT0-F1
#
_cell.length_a   1.000
_cell.length_b   1.000
_cell.length_c   1.000
_cell.angle_alpha   90.00
_cell.angle_beta   90.00
_cell.angle_gamma   90.00
#
_symmetry.space_group_name_H-M   'P 1'
#
loop_
_entity.id
_entity.type
_entity.pdbx_description
1 polymer ?
#
loop_
_entity_poly.entity_id
_entity_poly.type
_entity_poly.pdbx_seq_one_letter_code
_entity_poly.pdbx_strand_id
1 'polypeptide(L)'
;MLAERTAFTVQDPSVIEAAVHEYRPWPDSNTSFRDQFLHFCGALYTRVKSEQLARWLARRGTTVWRYEFSYRPQCSPHPRFMGPAHGDEVLFVFGLLEEEATGQETQLEQRVLTSWTNFAKTG
;
A
#
# COMPACT_ATOMS: atom_id res chain seq x y z
N MET A 1 -9.23 18.65 30.59
CA MET A 1 -8.20 17.66 30.96
C MET A 1 -8.56 16.35 30.27
N LEU A 2 -8.11 16.14 29.03
CA LEU A 2 -8.22 14.90 28.22
C LEU A 2 -7.75 15.23 26.80
N ALA A 3 -6.44 15.40 26.61
CA ALA A 3 -5.85 15.57 25.29
C ALA A 3 -4.39 15.10 25.33
N GLU A 4 -4.12 13.84 25.70
CA GLU A 4 -2.74 13.35 25.71
C GLU A 4 -2.61 11.82 25.78
N ARG A 5 -3.40 11.07 24.99
CA ARG A 5 -3.17 9.61 24.87
C ARG A 5 -3.62 9.07 23.52
N THR A 6 -2.86 9.33 22.46
CA THR A 6 -2.80 8.46 21.26
C THR A 6 -1.70 8.95 20.31
N ALA A 7 -0.47 9.03 20.80
CA ALA A 7 0.69 8.97 19.94
C ALA A 7 1.65 8.00 20.60
N PHE A 8 1.55 6.72 20.23
CA PHE A 8 2.72 5.85 20.38
C PHE A 8 3.78 6.46 19.45
N THR A 9 4.66 7.29 20.00
CA THR A 9 5.89 7.67 19.33
C THR A 9 6.65 6.36 19.08
N VAL A 10 7.13 6.17 17.84
CA VAL A 10 7.84 4.95 17.39
C VAL A 10 9.04 4.57 18.27
N GLN A 11 9.41 5.44 19.22
CA GLN A 11 10.49 5.25 20.18
C GLN A 11 10.10 4.50 21.47
N ASP A 12 8.83 4.14 21.68
CA ASP A 12 8.46 3.28 22.81
C ASP A 12 9.11 1.88 22.67
N PRO A 13 9.95 1.44 23.63
CA PRO A 13 10.63 0.15 23.54
C PRO A 13 9.70 -1.06 23.34
N SER A 14 8.50 -1.03 23.94
CA SER A 14 7.51 -2.10 23.80
C SER A 14 6.94 -2.18 22.38
N VAL A 15 6.76 -1.02 21.74
CA VAL A 15 6.30 -0.94 20.35
C VAL A 15 7.40 -1.42 19.40
N ILE A 16 8.66 -1.09 19.68
CA ILE A 16 9.81 -1.58 18.93
C ILE A 16 9.92 -3.11 19.04
N GLU A 17 9.82 -3.66 20.26
CA GLU A 17 9.89 -5.10 20.48
C GLU A 17 8.77 -5.85 19.74
N ALA A 18 7.53 -5.35 19.83
CA ALA A 18 6.41 -5.92 19.10
C ALA A 18 6.62 -5.86 17.57
N ALA A 19 7.15 -4.74 17.05
CA ALA A 19 7.46 -4.63 15.63
C ALA A 19 8.56 -5.61 15.19
N VAL A 20 9.63 -5.75 15.98
CA VAL A 20 10.69 -6.73 15.70
C VAL A 20 10.15 -8.16 15.75
N HIS A 21 9.27 -8.48 16.69
CA HIS A 21 8.64 -9.79 16.77
C HIS A 21 7.77 -10.08 15.55
N GLU A 22 6.98 -9.11 15.08
CA GLU A 22 6.07 -9.27 13.94
C GLU A 22 6.84 -9.39 12.61
N TYR A 23 7.83 -8.53 12.40
CA TYR A 23 8.56 -8.39 11.13
C TYR A 23 9.95 -9.04 11.14
N ARG A 24 10.19 -10.01 12.03
CA ARG A 24 11.37 -10.86 11.89
C ARG A 24 11.12 -11.94 10.84
N PRO A 25 12.14 -12.34 10.07
CA PRO A 25 12.06 -13.55 9.28
C PRO A 25 11.93 -14.75 10.24
N TRP A 26 10.78 -15.44 10.17
CA TRP A 26 10.54 -16.63 10.97
C TRP A 26 11.24 -17.84 10.35
N PRO A 27 11.70 -18.83 11.16
CA PRO A 27 12.41 -20.00 10.64
C PRO A 27 11.65 -20.77 9.54
N ASP A 28 10.32 -20.82 9.65
CA ASP A 28 9.45 -21.52 8.70
C ASP A 28 9.02 -20.65 7.51
N SER A 29 9.45 -19.38 7.47
CA SER A 29 9.15 -18.45 6.39
C SER A 29 10.27 -18.41 5.36
N ASN A 30 9.94 -18.39 4.08
CA ASN A 30 10.91 -18.15 3.01
C ASN A 30 11.14 -16.65 2.77
N THR A 31 11.21 -15.85 3.85
CA THR A 31 11.34 -14.37 3.76
C THR A 31 12.68 -13.92 4.28
N SER A 32 13.29 -12.95 3.60
CA SER A 32 14.51 -12.33 4.10
C SER A 32 14.19 -11.17 5.06
N PHE A 33 15.18 -10.76 5.86
CA PHE A 33 15.07 -9.54 6.68
C PHE A 33 14.72 -8.32 5.82
N ARG A 34 15.25 -8.23 4.60
CA ARG A 34 14.95 -7.15 3.66
C ARG A 34 13.47 -7.14 3.29
N ASP A 35 12.89 -8.30 2.97
CA ASP A 35 11.50 -8.40 2.55
C ASP A 35 10.57 -8.01 3.73
N GLN A 36 10.89 -8.50 4.93
CA GLN A 36 10.14 -8.15 6.13
C GLN A 36 10.26 -6.65 6.49
N PHE A 37 11.43 -6.05 6.31
CA PHE A 37 11.63 -4.62 6.51
C PHE A 37 10.83 -3.78 5.51
N LEU A 38 10.71 -4.23 4.25
CA LEU A 38 9.85 -3.59 3.25
C LEU A 38 8.37 -3.68 3.65
N HIS A 39 7.91 -4.86 4.12
CA HIS A 39 6.56 -5.03 4.64
C HIS A 39 6.28 -4.15 5.86
N PHE A 40 7.23 -4.05 6.79
CA PHE A 40 7.15 -3.16 7.95
C PHE A 40 6.98 -1.70 7.53
N CYS A 41 7.84 -1.19 6.65
CA CYS A 41 7.77 0.18 6.16
C CYS A 41 6.43 0.45 5.46
N GLY A 42 5.98 -0.46 4.58
CA GLY A 42 4.69 -0.32 3.89
C GLY A 42 3.51 -0.33 4.87
N ALA A 43 3.52 -1.20 5.87
CA ALA A 43 2.50 -1.24 6.91
C ALA A 43 2.44 0.06 7.72
N LEU A 44 3.60 0.51 8.21
CA LEU A 44 3.73 1.66 9.09
C LEU A 44 3.33 2.98 8.40
N TYR A 45 3.79 3.20 7.17
CA TYR A 45 3.64 4.49 6.50
C TYR A 45 2.37 4.61 5.68
N THR A 46 1.85 3.52 5.10
CA THR A 46 0.73 3.61 4.14
C THR A 46 -0.42 2.68 4.49
N ARG A 47 -0.22 1.36 4.45
CA ARG A 47 -1.31 0.36 4.46
C ARG A 47 -2.17 0.42 5.72
N VAL A 48 -1.58 0.44 6.92
CA VAL A 48 -2.37 0.43 8.17
C VAL A 48 -3.14 1.74 8.34
N LYS A 49 -2.53 2.87 7.99
CA LYS A 49 -3.17 4.20 8.09
C LYS A 49 -4.37 4.31 7.14
N SER A 50 -4.22 3.90 5.88
CA SER A 50 -5.32 3.93 4.92
C SER A 50 -6.45 2.98 5.32
N GLU A 51 -6.11 1.81 5.86
CA GLU A 51 -7.10 0.87 6.39
C GLU A 51 -7.87 1.43 7.59
N GLN A 52 -7.17 2.02 8.55
CA GLN A 52 -7.82 2.61 9.73
C GLN A 52 -8.78 3.73 9.33
N LEU A 53 -8.40 4.59 8.39
CA LEU A 53 -9.27 5.63 7.85
C LEU A 53 -10.50 5.03 7.17
N ALA A 54 -10.31 4.04 6.28
CA ALA A 54 -11.40 3.37 5.58
C ALA A 54 -12.40 2.74 6.56
N ARG A 55 -11.91 2.02 7.59
CA ARG A 55 -12.76 1.43 8.63
C ARG A 55 -13.48 2.48 9.47
N TRP A 56 -12.81 3.59 9.77
CA TRP A 56 -13.41 4.68 10.53
C TRP A 56 -14.57 5.35 9.77
N LEU A 57 -14.39 5.60 8.47
CA LEU A 57 -15.44 6.14 7.59
C LEU A 57 -16.60 5.14 7.44
N ALA A 58 -16.30 3.86 7.18
CA ALA A 58 -17.32 2.83 7.02
C ALA A 58 -18.22 2.67 8.27
N ARG A 59 -17.63 2.72 9.47
CA ARG A 59 -18.39 2.66 10.74
C ARG A 59 -19.33 3.86 10.93
N ARG A 60 -19.15 4.94 10.18
CA ARG A 60 -20.00 6.15 10.21
C ARG A 60 -21.02 6.18 9.08
N GLY A 61 -21.22 5.06 8.38
CA GLY A 61 -22.23 4.92 7.33
C GLY A 61 -21.77 5.39 5.95
N THR A 62 -20.49 5.69 5.75
CA THR A 62 -19.95 6.02 4.43
C THR A 62 -19.66 4.73 3.65
N THR A 63 -20.08 4.64 2.39
CA THR A 63 -19.62 3.60 1.46
C THR A 63 -18.16 3.86 1.11
N VAL A 64 -17.28 2.90 1.40
CA VAL A 64 -15.83 3.04 1.15
C VAL A 64 -15.37 1.93 0.22
N TRP A 65 -14.73 2.32 -0.87
CA TRP A 65 -14.00 1.42 -1.77
C TRP A 65 -12.51 1.50 -1.46
N ARG A 66 -11.85 0.35 -1.40
CA ARG A 66 -10.41 0.25 -1.17
C ARG A 66 -9.83 -0.78 -2.13
N TYR A 67 -8.66 -0.50 -2.69
CA TYR A 67 -7.90 -1.45 -3.47
C TYR A 67 -6.45 -1.54 -2.96
N GLU A 68 -5.79 -2.62 -3.35
CA GLU A 68 -4.35 -2.81 -3.20
C GLU A 68 -3.76 -2.95 -4.60
N PHE A 69 -2.77 -2.14 -4.94
CA PHE A 69 -2.08 -2.23 -6.22
C PHE A 69 -0.86 -3.13 -6.06
N SER A 70 -0.89 -4.29 -6.71
CA SER A 70 0.13 -5.35 -6.53
C SER A 70 0.87 -5.68 -7.82
N TYR A 71 0.93 -4.75 -8.76
CA TYR A 71 1.65 -4.91 -10.04
C TYR A 71 2.88 -4.01 -10.07
N ARG A 72 4.00 -4.53 -10.58
CA ARG A 72 5.23 -3.75 -10.77
C ARG A 72 5.35 -3.39 -12.25
N PRO A 73 5.28 -2.10 -12.63
CA PRO A 73 5.46 -1.69 -14.01
C PRO A 73 6.88 -1.96 -14.49
N GLN A 74 7.03 -2.24 -15.79
CA GLN A 74 8.32 -2.47 -16.41
C GLN A 74 9.23 -1.24 -16.31
N CYS A 75 8.65 -0.05 -16.41
CA CYS A 75 9.35 1.23 -16.29
C CYS A 75 9.72 1.60 -14.84
N SER A 76 9.33 0.79 -13.83
CA SER A 76 9.64 1.10 -12.42
C SER A 76 11.17 1.21 -12.23
N PRO A 77 11.69 2.37 -11.78
CA PRO A 77 13.13 2.61 -11.64
C PRO A 77 13.73 1.90 -10.42
N HIS A 78 12.87 1.34 -9.57
CA HIS A 78 13.25 0.71 -8.31
C HIS A 78 13.91 -0.66 -8.53
N PRO A 79 14.83 -1.12 -7.67
CA PRO A 79 15.27 -2.51 -7.68
C PRO A 79 14.14 -3.55 -7.68
N ARG A 80 14.30 -4.63 -8.46
CA ARG A 80 13.28 -5.70 -8.62
C ARG A 80 12.78 -6.31 -7.31
N PHE A 81 13.65 -6.42 -6.30
CA PHE A 81 13.28 -7.01 -5.02
C PHE A 81 12.21 -6.21 -4.25
N MET A 82 12.00 -4.93 -4.59
CA MET A 82 10.95 -4.12 -3.96
C MET A 82 9.56 -4.48 -4.46
N GLY A 83 9.43 -5.23 -5.56
CA GLY A 83 8.13 -5.49 -6.16
C GLY A 83 7.45 -4.19 -6.61
N PRO A 84 6.13 -4.05 -6.41
CA PRO A 84 5.40 -2.79 -6.59
C PRO A 84 5.83 -1.75 -5.55
N ALA A 85 6.50 -0.71 -6.00
CA ALA A 85 6.95 0.39 -5.16
C ALA A 85 5.85 1.43 -4.95
N HIS A 86 6.05 2.31 -3.97
CA HIS A 86 5.15 3.42 -3.72
C HIS A 86 5.08 4.38 -4.92
N GLY A 87 3.88 4.60 -5.45
CA GLY A 87 3.65 5.51 -6.59
C GLY A 87 3.69 4.81 -7.95
N ASP A 88 4.08 3.53 -8.03
CA ASP A 88 4.07 2.77 -9.29
C ASP A 88 2.67 2.72 -9.92
N GLU A 89 1.60 2.86 -9.13
CA GLU A 89 0.22 2.85 -9.61
C GLU A 89 -0.21 4.15 -10.30
N VAL A 90 0.49 5.26 -10.04
CA VAL A 90 0.06 6.61 -10.47
C VAL A 90 -0.03 6.69 -11.99
N LEU A 91 0.92 6.07 -12.70
CA LEU A 91 0.90 6.02 -14.17
C LEU A 91 -0.38 5.38 -14.72
N PHE A 92 -0.86 4.31 -14.08
CA PHE A 92 -2.09 3.61 -14.48
C PHE A 92 -3.35 4.41 -14.16
N VAL A 93 -3.33 5.19 -13.07
CA VAL A 93 -4.48 6.04 -12.67
C VAL A 93 -4.68 7.19 -13.64
N PHE A 94 -3.61 7.73 -14.21
CA PHE A 94 -3.65 8.88 -15.11
C PHE A 94 -3.57 8.55 -16.60
N GLY A 95 -3.40 7.28 -16.96
CA GLY A 95 -3.28 6.89 -18.38
C GLY A 95 -1.94 7.33 -18.99
N LEU A 96 -0.86 7.24 -18.23
CA LEU A 96 0.47 7.77 -18.57
C LEU A 96 1.49 6.68 -18.89
N LEU A 97 1.05 5.46 -19.20
CA LEU A 97 1.97 4.43 -19.67
C LEU A 97 2.65 4.83 -20.99
N GLU A 98 3.92 4.48 -21.13
CA GLU A 98 4.73 4.73 -22.34
C GLU A 98 4.35 3.77 -23.48
N GLU A 99 4.81 4.06 -24.71
CA GLU A 99 4.50 3.22 -25.89
C GLU A 99 5.02 1.78 -25.74
N GLU A 100 6.07 1.57 -24.95
CA GLU A 100 6.67 0.27 -24.67
C GLU A 100 5.90 -0.57 -23.64
N ALA A 101 4.75 -0.10 -23.15
CA ALA A 101 3.93 -0.85 -22.21
C ALA A 101 3.49 -2.21 -22.76
N THR A 102 3.53 -3.23 -21.90
CA THR A 102 3.06 -4.57 -22.25
C THR A 102 1.55 -4.61 -22.44
N GLY A 103 1.06 -5.59 -23.21
CA GLY A 103 -0.38 -5.81 -23.33
C GLY A 103 -1.08 -6.08 -21.97
N GLN A 104 -0.35 -6.64 -20.99
CA GLN A 104 -0.85 -6.78 -19.62
C GLN A 104 -0.99 -5.43 -18.91
N GLU A 105 -0.01 -4.54 -19.07
CA GLU A 105 -0.04 -3.18 -18.51
C GLU A 105 -1.17 -2.35 -19.12
N THR A 106 -1.34 -2.39 -20.45
CA THR A 106 -2.45 -1.70 -21.12
C THR A 106 -3.81 -2.18 -20.61
N GLN A 107 -4.00 -3.50 -20.45
CA GLN A 107 -5.24 -4.05 -19.90
C GLN A 107 -5.45 -3.63 -18.44
N LEU A 108 -4.38 -3.58 -17.64
CA LEU A 108 -4.44 -3.14 -16.25
C LEU A 108 -4.81 -1.65 -16.17
N GLU A 109 -4.18 -0.79 -16.97
CA GLU A 109 -4.47 0.64 -17.06
C GLU A 109 -5.94 0.88 -17.42
N GLN A 110 -6.47 0.21 -18.44
CA GLN A 110 -7.88 0.29 -18.81
C GLN A 110 -8.81 -0.07 -17.65
N ARG A 111 -8.48 -1.11 -16.88
CA ARG A 111 -9.26 -1.51 -15.69
C ARG A 111 -9.20 -0.46 -14.58
N VAL A 112 -8.03 0.10 -14.33
CA VAL A 112 -7.81 1.14 -13.31
C VAL A 112 -8.57 2.41 -13.70
N LEU A 113 -8.39 2.91 -14.91
CA LEU A 113 -9.09 4.09 -15.44
C LEU A 113 -10.62 3.90 -15.42
N THR A 114 -11.11 2.74 -15.84
CA THR A 114 -12.54 2.43 -15.79
C THR A 114 -13.07 2.45 -14.36
N SER A 115 -12.33 1.87 -13.42
CA SER A 115 -12.72 1.84 -12.01
C SER A 115 -12.76 3.25 -11.41
N TRP A 116 -11.73 4.06 -11.64
CA TRP A 116 -11.66 5.44 -11.14
C TRP A 116 -12.70 6.36 -11.78
N THR A 117 -12.92 6.26 -13.09
CA THR A 117 -13.92 7.09 -13.78
C THR A 117 -15.35 6.69 -13.41
N ASN A 118 -15.63 5.41 -13.19
CA ASN A 118 -16.93 4.97 -12.69
C ASN A 118 -17.16 5.47 -11.26
N PHE A 119 -16.19 5.31 -10.37
CA PHE A 119 -16.28 5.84 -9.01
C PHE A 119 -16.53 7.36 -9.00
N ALA A 120 -15.84 8.12 -9.85
CA ALA A 120 -16.08 9.57 -9.96
C ALA A 120 -17.49 9.92 -10.46
N LYS A 121 -18.08 9.09 -11.34
CA LYS A 121 -19.41 9.33 -11.92
C LYS A 121 -20.54 8.89 -11.00
N THR A 122 -20.38 7.78 -10.29
CA THR A 122 -21.50 7.10 -9.62
C THR A 122 -21.28 6.79 -8.15
N GLY A 123 -20.07 7.01 -7.62
CA GLY A 123 -19.65 6.43 -6.34
C GLY A 123 -19.54 4.92 -6.40
#